data_AF-A0A1U7YN18-F1
#
_entry.id   AF-A0A1U7YN18-F1
#
_cell.length_a   1.000
_cell.length_b   1.000
_cell.length_c   1.000
_cell.angle_alpha   90.00
_cell.angle_beta   90.00
_cell.angle_gamma   90.00
#
_symmetry.space_group_name_H-M   'P 1'
#
loop_
_entity.id
_entity.type
_entity.pdbx_description
1 polymer ?
#
loop_
_entity_poly.entity_id
_entity_poly.type
_entity_poly.pdbx_seq_one_letter_code
_entity_poly.pdbx_strand_id
1 'polypeptide(L)'
;MKTFKGNTFCMLLLTLLYLLVLGSRPLARGISLHLPNINQRVQVHVINRLVNGNPIFLHCQSHDNDLGTSIVQDGDEVNWSFRVNFWGTTLFYCDVQLEIDSPIWFHFNVYDANRDHRRCRSECRWMISREGLLFGYNQESKNWESFPFTIA
;
A
#
# COMPACT_ATOMS: atom_id res chain seq x y z
N MET A 1 -12.35 -9.79 -53.50
CA MET A 1 -12.88 -9.90 -52.12
C MET A 1 -13.01 -11.38 -51.79
N LYS A 2 -12.08 -11.96 -51.01
CA LYS A 2 -12.12 -13.39 -50.67
C LYS A 2 -13.00 -13.57 -49.43
N THR A 3 -14.16 -14.21 -49.60
CA THR A 3 -15.04 -14.59 -48.50
C THR A 3 -14.36 -15.66 -47.65
N PHE A 4 -14.10 -15.34 -46.38
CA PHE A 4 -13.65 -16.30 -45.39
C PHE A 4 -14.79 -17.31 -45.17
N LYS A 5 -14.67 -18.54 -45.67
CA LYS A 5 -15.56 -19.64 -45.27
C LYS A 5 -15.20 -20.00 -43.83
N GLY A 6 -15.87 -19.34 -42.88
CA GLY A 6 -15.78 -19.70 -41.47
C GLY A 6 -16.09 -21.18 -41.31
N ASN A 7 -15.12 -21.93 -40.79
CA ASN A 7 -15.27 -23.36 -40.55
C ASN A 7 -16.39 -23.55 -39.53
N THR A 8 -17.44 -24.29 -39.88
CA THR A 8 -18.61 -24.54 -38.99
C THR A 8 -18.18 -25.07 -37.62
N PHE A 9 -17.04 -25.76 -37.56
CA PHE A 9 -16.38 -26.20 -36.33
C PHE A 9 -15.99 -25.06 -35.37
N CYS A 10 -15.53 -23.93 -35.91
CA CYS A 10 -15.15 -22.75 -35.12
C CYS A 10 -16.40 -22.07 -34.54
N MET A 11 -17.48 -21.97 -35.32
CA MET A 11 -18.75 -21.46 -34.84
C MET A 11 -19.32 -22.34 -33.72
N LEU A 12 -19.24 -23.67 -33.86
CA LEU A 12 -19.66 -24.61 -32.83
C LEU A 12 -18.83 -24.49 -31.55
N LEU A 13 -17.50 -24.37 -31.64
CA LEU A 13 -16.61 -24.14 -30.50
C LEU A 13 -16.94 -22.84 -29.75
N LEU A 14 -17.17 -21.75 -30.47
CA LEU A 14 -17.53 -20.46 -29.87
C LEU A 14 -18.90 -20.52 -29.18
N THR A 15 -19.88 -21.21 -29.78
CA THR A 15 -21.19 -21.41 -29.14
C THR A 15 -21.10 -22.30 -27.91
N LEU A 16 -20.25 -23.34 -27.92
CA LEU A 16 -20.05 -24.22 -26.77
C LEU A 16 -19.41 -23.46 -25.59
N LEU A 17 -18.39 -22.63 -25.87
CA LEU A 17 -17.76 -21.77 -24.88
C LEU A 17 -18.75 -20.77 -24.26
N TYR A 18 -19.62 -20.17 -25.07
CA TYR A 18 -20.65 -19.24 -24.59
C TYR A 18 -21.69 -19.94 -23.68
N LEU A 19 -22.09 -21.17 -24.02
CA LEU A 19 -23.02 -21.96 -23.20
C LEU A 19 -22.39 -22.42 -21.87
N LEU A 20 -21.08 -22.72 -21.85
CA LEU A 20 -20.36 -23.02 -20.60
C LEU A 20 -20.33 -21.81 -19.66
N VAL A 21 -20.21 -20.59 -20.21
CA VAL A 21 -20.26 -19.33 -19.44
C VAL A 21 -21.67 -19.04 -18.90
N LEU A 22 -22.73 -19.37 -19.65
CA LEU A 22 -24.12 -19.24 -19.18
C LEU A 22 -24.53 -20.32 -18.17
N GLY A 23 -23.95 -21.52 -18.27
CA GLY A 23 -24.23 -22.67 -17.40
C GLY A 23 -23.54 -22.59 -16.04
N SER A 24 -22.42 -21.86 -15.94
CA SER A 24 -21.86 -21.46 -14.65
C SER A 24 -22.74 -20.38 -14.04
N ARG A 25 -23.77 -20.76 -13.28
CA ARG A 25 -24.32 -19.83 -12.29
C ARG A 25 -23.21 -19.57 -11.29
N PRO A 26 -22.62 -18.35 -11.20
CA PRO A 26 -21.79 -18.06 -10.06
C PRO A 26 -22.64 -18.31 -8.82
N LEU A 27 -22.16 -19.18 -7.92
CA LEU A 27 -22.58 -19.19 -6.53
C LEU A 27 -22.12 -17.85 -5.95
N ALA A 28 -22.82 -16.78 -6.31
CA ALA A 28 -22.60 -15.45 -5.78
C ALA A 28 -23.13 -15.43 -4.35
N ARG A 29 -22.47 -16.16 -3.44
CA ARG A 29 -22.26 -15.61 -2.11
C ARG A 29 -21.39 -14.39 -2.35
N GLY A 30 -21.96 -13.20 -2.20
CA GLY A 30 -21.30 -11.93 -2.51
C GLY A 30 -19.98 -11.81 -1.75
N ILE A 31 -18.88 -12.17 -2.40
CA ILE A 31 -17.54 -11.79 -1.95
C ILE A 31 -17.39 -10.34 -2.40
N SER A 32 -17.42 -9.40 -1.44
CA SER A 32 -16.98 -8.04 -1.71
C SER A 32 -15.47 -8.10 -1.98
N LEU A 33 -15.09 -8.23 -3.25
CA LEU A 33 -13.70 -8.10 -3.68
C LEU A 33 -13.33 -6.62 -3.60
N HIS A 34 -12.80 -6.19 -2.45
CA HIS A 34 -12.21 -4.86 -2.31
C HIS A 34 -10.89 -4.84 -3.07
N LEU A 35 -10.94 -4.40 -4.33
CA LEU A 35 -9.75 -4.22 -5.15
C LEU A 35 -9.10 -2.86 -4.82
N PRO A 36 -7.75 -2.77 -4.82
CA PRO A 36 -7.07 -1.49 -4.70
C PRO A 36 -7.46 -0.56 -5.84
N ASN A 37 -7.82 0.69 -5.51
CA ASN A 37 -8.14 1.71 -6.52
C ASN A 37 -6.84 2.29 -7.09
N ILE A 38 -6.37 1.74 -8.21
CA ILE A 38 -5.10 2.13 -8.87
C ILE A 38 -5.07 3.58 -9.37
N ASN A 39 -6.22 4.21 -9.60
CA ASN A 39 -6.29 5.60 -10.05
C ASN A 39 -6.20 6.60 -8.89
N GLN A 40 -6.44 6.11 -7.66
CA GLN A 40 -6.41 6.94 -6.48
C GLN A 40 -4.97 7.25 -6.07
N ARG A 41 -4.73 8.52 -5.77
CA ARG A 41 -3.45 8.97 -5.20
C ARG A 41 -3.47 8.68 -3.70
N VAL A 42 -2.44 8.02 -3.21
CA VAL A 42 -2.22 7.77 -1.78
C VAL A 42 -1.24 8.83 -1.29
N GLN A 43 -1.61 9.58 -0.26
CA GLN A 43 -0.73 10.49 0.46
C GLN A 43 -0.21 9.80 1.71
N VAL A 44 1.10 9.78 1.90
CA VAL A 44 1.74 9.25 3.10
C VAL A 44 2.22 10.41 3.95
N HIS A 45 1.99 10.30 5.25
CA HIS A 45 2.48 11.24 6.26
C HIS A 45 3.18 10.42 7.35
N VAL A 46 4.41 10.78 7.68
CA VAL A 46 5.15 10.19 8.82
C VAL A 46 5.48 11.32 9.77
N ILE A 47 4.80 11.33 10.92
CA ILE A 47 4.86 12.38 11.93
C ILE A 47 5.84 11.94 13.03
N ASN A 48 6.76 12.83 13.40
CA ASN A 48 7.61 12.64 14.57
C ASN A 48 6.95 13.29 15.80
N ARG A 49 6.77 12.52 16.88
CA ARG A 49 6.32 13.01 18.20
C ARG A 49 7.24 12.53 19.32
N LEU A 50 8.47 12.18 19.00
CA LEU A 50 9.45 11.65 19.94
C LEU A 50 9.76 12.70 21.03
N VAL A 51 9.79 12.26 22.29
CA VAL A 51 10.00 13.16 23.44
C VAL A 51 11.39 13.80 23.40
N ASN A 52 11.51 14.99 24.02
CA ASN A 52 12.71 15.82 24.14
C ASN A 52 13.14 16.56 22.87
N GLY A 53 12.30 16.62 21.84
CA GLY A 53 12.63 17.39 20.64
C GLY A 53 13.63 16.70 19.72
N ASN A 54 13.87 15.40 19.91
CA ASN A 54 14.85 14.67 19.12
C ASN A 54 14.37 14.52 17.66
N PRO A 55 15.20 14.89 16.67
CA PRO A 55 14.89 14.61 15.29
C PRO A 55 15.02 13.11 15.02
N ILE A 56 14.21 12.59 14.11
CA ILE A 56 14.38 11.27 13.54
C ILE A 56 15.00 11.38 12.14
N PHE A 57 15.84 10.41 11.77
CA PHE A 57 16.30 10.25 10.41
C PHE A 57 15.48 9.15 9.77
N LEU A 58 14.80 9.47 8.66
CA LEU A 58 13.90 8.56 7.98
C LEU A 58 14.33 8.42 6.53
N HIS A 59 14.78 7.24 6.14
CA HIS A 59 15.08 6.90 4.76
C HIS A 59 13.94 6.04 4.21
N CYS A 60 13.29 6.48 3.14
CA CYS A 60 12.14 5.78 2.57
C CYS A 60 12.36 5.48 1.10
N GLN A 61 11.87 4.33 0.67
CA GLN A 61 11.96 3.91 -0.72
C GLN A 61 10.90 2.86 -1.06
N SER A 62 10.78 2.62 -2.36
CA SER A 62 10.11 1.47 -2.96
C SER A 62 11.13 0.74 -3.83
N HIS A 63 10.75 -0.41 -4.39
CA HIS A 63 11.61 -1.11 -5.36
C HIS A 63 12.08 -0.20 -6.53
N ASP A 64 11.21 0.69 -7.02
CA ASP A 64 11.47 1.47 -8.24
C ASP A 64 11.92 2.90 -7.97
N ASN A 65 11.78 3.40 -6.74
CA ASN A 65 11.97 4.80 -6.42
C ASN A 65 12.46 4.99 -4.99
N ASP A 66 13.69 5.50 -4.87
CA ASP A 66 14.29 6.01 -3.64
C ASP A 66 13.80 7.45 -3.39
N LEU A 67 13.24 7.70 -2.20
CA LEU A 67 12.80 9.04 -1.78
C LEU A 67 13.90 9.80 -1.03
N GLY A 68 14.98 9.11 -0.67
CA GLY A 68 16.10 9.62 0.10
C GLY A 68 15.82 9.68 1.60
N THR A 69 16.75 10.33 2.29
CA THR A 69 16.70 10.50 3.75
C THR A 69 16.17 11.88 4.12
N SER A 70 15.19 11.92 5.01
CA SER A 70 14.63 13.13 5.61
C SER A 70 14.99 13.21 7.09
N ILE A 71 15.30 14.41 7.57
CA ILE A 71 15.44 14.70 9.00
C ILE A 71 14.12 15.33 9.45
N VAL A 72 13.38 14.67 10.34
CA VAL A 72 12.05 15.12 10.77
C VAL A 72 12.14 15.56 12.23
N GLN A 73 11.93 16.86 12.47
CA GLN A 73 11.95 17.45 13.82
C GLN A 73 10.73 17.01 14.64
N ASP A 74 10.79 17.12 15.97
CA ASP A 74 9.62 16.85 16.82
C ASP A 74 8.47 17.80 16.47
N GLY A 75 7.31 17.21 16.23
CA GLY A 75 6.08 17.88 15.85
C GLY A 75 5.89 18.06 14.35
N ASP A 76 6.95 17.86 13.56
CA ASP A 76 6.93 17.93 12.10
C ASP A 76 6.58 16.58 11.47
N GLU A 77 6.36 16.61 10.16
CA GLU A 77 6.14 15.44 9.33
C GLU A 77 6.92 15.50 8.01
N VAL A 78 7.22 14.33 7.48
CA VAL A 78 7.55 14.16 6.06
C VAL A 78 6.35 13.56 5.35
N ASN A 79 6.09 14.04 4.13
CA ASN A 79 5.00 13.53 3.31
C ASN A 79 5.39 13.41 1.84
N TRP A 80 4.71 12.49 1.17
CA TRP A 80 4.81 12.30 -0.28
C TRP A 80 3.56 11.56 -0.78
N SER A 81 3.43 11.44 -2.10
CA SER A 81 2.38 10.62 -2.70
C SER A 81 2.84 9.82 -3.88
N PHE A 82 2.09 8.76 -4.12
CA PHE A 82 2.21 7.89 -5.27
C PHE A 82 0.84 7.41 -5.73
N ARG A 83 0.84 6.66 -6.84
CA ARG A 83 -0.30 5.86 -7.28
C ARG A 83 0.06 4.39 -7.15
N VAL A 84 -0.91 3.58 -6.74
CA VAL A 84 -0.73 2.13 -6.68
C VAL A 84 -0.54 1.62 -8.12
N ASN A 85 0.42 0.72 -8.30
CA ASN A 85 0.70 0.13 -9.60
C ASN A 85 -0.49 -0.70 -10.09
N PHE A 86 -0.54 -0.96 -11.39
CA PHE A 86 -1.65 -1.68 -12.01
C PHE A 86 -1.90 -3.08 -11.41
N TRP A 87 -0.84 -3.71 -10.91
CA TRP A 87 -0.88 -5.05 -10.33
C TRP A 87 -1.35 -5.08 -8.87
N GLY A 88 -1.54 -3.92 -8.23
CA GLY A 88 -1.93 -3.84 -6.82
C GLY A 88 -0.85 -4.35 -5.86
N THR A 89 0.42 -4.25 -6.23
CA THR A 89 1.57 -4.78 -5.47
C THR A 89 2.52 -3.71 -4.96
N THR A 90 2.13 -2.43 -5.02
CA THR A 90 2.99 -1.32 -4.56
C THR A 90 3.37 -1.51 -3.10
N LEU A 91 4.68 -1.41 -2.85
CA LEU A 91 5.30 -1.48 -1.54
C LEU A 91 6.24 -0.29 -1.39
N PHE A 92 6.05 0.47 -0.31
CA PHE A 92 7.02 1.42 0.21
C PHE A 92 7.40 0.99 1.62
N TYR A 93 8.68 1.11 1.93
CA TYR A 93 9.24 0.84 3.24
C TYR A 93 10.17 1.97 3.64
N CYS A 94 10.37 2.10 4.95
CA CYS A 94 11.29 3.06 5.51
C CYS A 94 12.14 2.42 6.59
N ASP A 95 13.37 2.91 6.68
CA ASP A 95 14.25 2.67 7.80
C ASP A 95 14.33 3.97 8.61
N VAL A 96 14.18 3.88 9.93
CA VAL A 96 14.17 5.01 10.84
C VAL A 96 15.22 4.86 11.94
N GLN A 97 15.98 5.91 12.16
CA GLN A 97 16.86 6.07 13.32
C GLN A 97 16.23 7.06 14.29
N LEU A 98 15.94 6.59 15.50
CA LEU A 98 15.25 7.38 16.54
C LEU A 98 16.21 8.22 17.40
N GLU A 99 17.49 7.89 17.40
CA GLU A 99 18.52 8.54 18.21
C GLU A 99 19.73 8.90 17.35
N ILE A 100 20.19 10.15 17.43
CA ILE A 100 21.29 10.70 16.59
C ILE A 100 22.57 9.85 16.70
N ASP A 101 22.92 9.42 17.91
CA ASP A 101 24.18 8.73 18.19
C ASP A 101 24.06 7.18 18.17
N SER A 102 22.86 6.64 17.88
CA SER A 102 22.64 5.20 17.86
C SER A 102 22.85 4.65 16.45
N PRO A 103 23.65 3.58 16.24
CA PRO A 103 23.79 2.96 14.93
C PRO A 103 22.55 2.14 14.52
N ILE A 104 21.53 2.04 15.36
CA ILE A 104 20.38 1.18 15.15
C ILE A 104 19.35 1.88 14.26
N TRP A 105 19.01 1.22 13.16
CA TRP A 105 17.91 1.58 12.28
C TRP A 105 16.79 0.56 12.43
N PHE A 106 15.56 1.05 12.44
CA PHE A 106 14.35 0.25 12.52
C PHE A 106 13.60 0.29 11.19
N HIS A 107 13.26 -0.87 10.67
CA HIS A 107 12.54 -1.06 9.43
C HIS A 107 11.02 -1.16 9.66
N PHE A 108 10.24 -0.58 8.75
CA PHE A 108 8.81 -0.81 8.65
C PHE A 108 8.26 -0.54 7.24
N ASN A 109 7.20 -1.26 6.87
CA ASN A 109 6.45 -1.00 5.65
C ASN A 109 5.49 0.17 5.86
N VAL A 110 5.81 1.33 5.29
CA VAL A 110 4.97 2.53 5.35
C VAL A 110 3.74 2.43 4.43
N TYR A 111 3.83 1.62 3.37
CA TYR A 111 2.68 1.23 2.57
C TYR A 111 2.87 -0.17 1.99
N ASP A 112 1.93 -1.07 2.24
CA ASP A 112 1.84 -2.38 1.60
C ASP A 112 0.44 -2.51 1.00
N ALA A 113 0.34 -2.60 -0.33
CA ALA A 113 -0.95 -2.67 -1.01
C ALA A 113 -1.88 -3.79 -0.49
N ASN A 114 -1.34 -4.94 -0.08
CA ASN A 114 -2.15 -6.03 0.46
C ASN A 114 -2.76 -5.67 1.81
N ARG A 115 -2.00 -4.98 2.66
CA ARG A 115 -2.44 -4.54 3.99
C ARG A 115 -3.30 -3.27 3.94
N ASP A 116 -2.92 -2.32 3.10
CA ASP A 116 -3.31 -0.92 3.25
C ASP A 116 -4.40 -0.44 2.29
N HIS A 117 -4.71 -1.21 1.24
CA HIS A 117 -5.77 -0.86 0.28
C HIS A 117 -7.15 -0.62 0.93
N ARG A 118 -7.38 -1.11 2.16
CA ARG A 118 -8.57 -0.77 2.98
C ARG A 118 -8.25 0.16 4.14
N ARG A 119 -7.13 -0.09 4.84
CA ARG A 119 -6.71 0.63 6.05
C ARG A 119 -6.48 2.11 5.79
N CYS A 120 -5.79 2.47 4.71
CA CYS A 120 -5.49 3.85 4.37
C CYS A 120 -5.58 4.09 2.86
N ARG A 121 -6.80 4.32 2.37
CA ARG A 121 -7.13 4.35 0.94
C ARG A 121 -6.54 5.56 0.24
N SER A 122 -6.64 6.72 0.87
CA SER A 122 -6.21 8.02 0.31
C SER A 122 -5.12 8.67 1.15
N GLU A 123 -5.07 8.35 2.43
CA GLU A 123 -4.20 9.02 3.38
C GLU A 123 -3.69 8.03 4.42
N CYS A 124 -2.41 7.68 4.31
CA CYS A 124 -1.70 6.79 5.22
C CYS A 124 -0.92 7.64 6.21
N ARG A 125 -1.47 7.79 7.41
CA ARG A 125 -0.82 8.53 8.49
C ARG A 125 -0.09 7.57 9.43
N TRP A 126 1.17 7.87 9.67
CA TRP A 126 2.05 7.19 10.60
C TRP A 126 2.54 8.18 11.64
N MET A 127 2.72 7.71 12.86
CA MET A 127 3.23 8.48 13.97
C MET A 127 4.24 7.64 14.73
N ILE A 128 5.44 8.20 14.93
CA ILE A 128 6.37 7.71 15.92
C ILE A 128 6.04 8.44 17.22
N SER A 129 5.60 7.68 18.22
CA SER A 129 5.10 8.24 19.47
C SER A 129 6.22 8.81 20.34
N ARG A 130 5.79 9.43 21.44
CA ARG A 130 6.63 9.93 22.51
C ARG A 130 7.57 8.87 23.08
N GLU A 131 7.11 7.62 23.11
CA GLU A 131 7.81 6.44 23.62
C GLU A 131 8.61 5.71 22.53
N GLY A 132 8.71 6.27 21.32
CA GLY A 132 9.42 5.64 20.21
C GLY A 132 8.66 4.44 19.61
N LEU A 133 7.34 4.36 19.78
CA LEU A 133 6.51 3.30 19.21
C LEU A 133 5.88 3.76 17.89
N LEU A 134 5.76 2.84 16.93
CA LEU A 134 5.12 3.11 15.65
C LEU A 134 3.62 2.91 15.72
N PHE A 135 2.86 3.91 15.29
CA PHE A 135 1.41 3.84 15.11
C PHE A 135 1.01 4.18 13.68
N GLY A 136 0.06 3.44 13.14
CA GLY A 136 -0.59 3.73 11.86
C GLY A 136 -2.07 4.01 12.07
N TYR A 137 -2.57 5.10 11.51
CA TYR A 137 -4.00 5.40 11.55
C TYR A 137 -4.76 4.47 10.59
N ASN A 138 -5.82 3.84 11.07
CA ASN A 138 -6.71 3.02 10.29
C ASN A 138 -8.00 3.81 10.00
N GLN A 139 -8.20 4.17 8.73
CA GLN A 139 -9.36 4.95 8.28
C GLN A 139 -10.67 4.15 8.36
N GLU A 140 -10.60 2.82 8.33
CA GLU A 140 -11.77 1.93 8.42
C GLU A 140 -12.25 1.79 9.87
N SER A 141 -11.34 1.48 10.79
CA SER A 141 -11.65 1.36 12.22
C SER A 141 -11.72 2.73 12.93
N LYS A 142 -11.18 3.78 12.30
CA LYS A 142 -11.01 5.14 12.83
C LYS A 142 -10.11 5.24 14.07
N ASN A 143 -9.19 4.30 14.23
CA ASN A 143 -8.29 4.23 15.39
C ASN A 143 -6.82 4.26 14.98
N TRP A 144 -5.97 4.63 15.93
CA TRP A 144 -4.52 4.42 15.84
C TRP A 144 -4.19 3.01 16.29
N GLU A 145 -3.46 2.28 15.47
CA GLU A 145 -3.07 0.89 15.71
C GLU A 145 -1.55 0.82 15.83
N SER A 146 -1.03 0.04 16.79
CA SER A 146 0.41 -0.14 16.96
C SER A 146 0.97 -1.09 15.90
N PHE A 147 2.15 -0.76 15.37
CA PHE A 147 2.88 -1.60 14.43
C PHE A 147 4.26 -1.95 14.99
N PRO A 148 4.77 -3.17 14.70
CA PRO A 148 6.10 -3.54 15.11
C PRO A 148 7.15 -2.86 14.24
N PHE A 149 8.27 -2.48 14.86
CA PHE A 149 9.53 -2.30 14.17
C PHE A 149 10.26 -3.63 14.05
N THR A 150 11.05 -3.78 12.98
CA THR A 150 12.11 -4.78 12.91
C THR A 150 13.46 -4.08 12.84
N ILE A 151 14.55 -4.72 13.25
CA ILE A 151 15.89 -4.17 13.02
C ILE A 151 16.16 -4.22 11.51
N ALA A 152 16.64 -3.12 10.93
CA ALA A 152 16.99 -3.01 9.51
C ALA A 152 18.31 -3.72 9.18
#